data_AF-A0A1H8MY50-F1
#
_entry.id   AF-A0A1H8MY50-F1
#
_cell.length_a   1.000
_cell.length_b   1.000
_cell.length_c   1.000
_cell.angle_alpha   90.00
_cell.angle_beta   90.00
_cell.angle_gamma   90.00
#
_symmetry.space_group_name_H-M   'P 1'
#
loop_
_entity.id
_entity.type
_entity.pdbx_description
1 polymer ?
#
loop_
_entity_poly.entity_id
_entity_poly.type
_entity_poly.pdbx_seq_one_letter_code
_entity_poly.pdbx_strand_id
1 'polypeptide(L)'
;MWLGVYMFAVYWGSSFFTEQDASWHQVIIRDTSFTPSHIPLFYGAFPMYIIMGVSTFLYASTRLPLYNKGTSFPLLMAIAGPLMSLPNVGLNEWGHAFWFMEELFSAPLHWGFVVLAWAALFSGGIAVQVIARFSNLMDVQWNKQSRVILDNVV
;
A
#
# COMPACT_ATOMS: atom_id res chain seq x y z
N MET A 1 -6.96 8.17 -11.02
CA MET A 1 -7.08 6.80 -11.57
C MET A 1 -6.11 5.84 -10.89
N TRP A 2 -4.79 5.94 -11.13
CA TRP A 2 -3.79 5.01 -10.56
C TRP A 2 -3.88 4.80 -9.06
N LEU A 3 -4.01 5.87 -8.26
CA LEU A 3 -4.23 5.76 -6.81
C LEU A 3 -5.46 4.91 -6.45
N GLY A 4 -6.56 5.03 -7.20
CA GLY A 4 -7.76 4.23 -6.97
C GLY A 4 -7.57 2.76 -7.33
N VAL A 5 -6.84 2.48 -8.42
CA VAL A 5 -6.48 1.09 -8.81
C VAL A 5 -5.55 0.47 -7.77
N TYR A 6 -4.59 1.24 -7.25
CA TYR A 6 -3.71 0.80 -6.19
C TYR A 6 -4.49 0.51 -4.89
N MET A 7 -5.36 1.41 -4.46
CA MET A 7 -6.21 1.18 -3.28
C MET A 7 -7.10 -0.05 -3.44
N PHE A 8 -7.66 -0.27 -4.63
CA PHE A 8 -8.43 -1.47 -4.94
C PHE A 8 -7.59 -2.74 -4.81
N ALA A 9 -6.36 -2.74 -5.34
CA ALA A 9 -5.44 -3.87 -5.20
C ALA A 9 -5.05 -4.11 -3.72
N VAL A 10 -4.79 -3.04 -2.96
CA VAL A 10 -4.51 -3.14 -1.51
C VAL A 10 -5.70 -3.71 -0.75
N TYR A 11 -6.94 -3.33 -1.09
CA TYR A 11 -8.15 -3.92 -0.49
C TYR A 11 -8.20 -5.44 -0.69
N TRP A 12 -7.99 -5.92 -1.90
CA TRP A 12 -7.99 -7.36 -2.16
C TRP A 12 -6.88 -8.08 -1.40
N GLY A 13 -5.66 -7.56 -1.44
CA GLY A 13 -4.51 -8.17 -0.76
C GLY A 13 -4.63 -8.12 0.76
N SER A 14 -4.82 -6.93 1.33
CA SER A 14 -4.68 -6.67 2.77
C SER A 14 -5.99 -6.80 3.57
N SER A 15 -7.13 -7.00 2.90
CA SER A 15 -8.41 -7.26 3.56
C SER A 15 -9.02 -8.56 3.06
N PHE A 16 -9.59 -8.60 1.85
CA PHE A 16 -10.40 -9.74 1.41
C PHE A 16 -9.65 -11.08 1.45
N PHE A 17 -8.52 -11.20 0.75
CA PHE A 17 -7.79 -12.47 0.69
C PHE A 17 -7.06 -12.78 2.00
N THR A 18 -6.65 -11.76 2.76
CA THR A 18 -6.02 -11.95 4.09
C THR A 18 -7.01 -12.51 5.10
N GLU A 19 -8.21 -11.93 5.19
CA GLU A 19 -9.24 -12.43 6.12
C GLU A 19 -9.86 -13.74 5.65
N GLN A 20 -9.94 -13.96 4.34
CA GLN A 20 -10.31 -15.26 3.78
C GLN A 20 -9.33 -16.35 4.26
N ASP A 21 -8.03 -16.09 4.24
CA ASP A 21 -7.01 -17.04 4.67
C ASP A 21 -7.11 -17.36 6.18
N ALA A 22 -7.34 -16.34 7.00
CA ALA A 22 -7.63 -16.53 8.42
C ALA A 22 -8.82 -17.47 8.65
N SER A 23 -9.90 -17.33 7.86
CA SER A 23 -11.05 -18.23 7.94
C SER A 23 -10.73 -19.65 7.43
N TRP A 24 -9.85 -19.76 6.43
CA TRP A 24 -9.41 -21.05 5.88
C TRP A 24 -8.62 -21.86 6.90
N HIS A 25 -7.79 -21.20 7.73
CA HIS A 25 -7.09 -21.84 8.84
C HIS A 25 -8.00 -22.46 9.91
N GLN A 26 -9.27 -22.06 9.99
CA GLN A 26 -10.21 -22.62 10.96
C GLN A 26 -10.88 -23.92 10.48
N VAL A 27 -10.79 -24.23 9.19
CA VAL A 27 -11.55 -25.33 8.57
C VAL A 27 -10.68 -26.44 7.99
N ILE A 28 -9.35 -26.28 8.01
CA ILE A 28 -8.42 -27.31 7.53
C ILE A 28 -7.19 -27.45 8.43
N ILE A 29 -6.62 -28.65 8.43
CA ILE A 29 -5.21 -28.87 8.76
C ILE A 29 -4.47 -28.86 7.43
N ARG A 30 -3.39 -28.08 7.32
CA ARG A 30 -2.73 -27.83 6.03
C ARG A 30 -1.74 -28.95 5.70
N ASP A 31 -1.86 -29.51 4.50
CA ASP A 31 -0.87 -30.45 3.95
C ASP A 31 0.44 -29.75 3.53
N THR A 32 0.37 -28.45 3.22
CA THR A 32 1.49 -27.64 2.75
C THR A 32 1.21 -26.14 2.93
N SER A 33 2.23 -25.29 2.71
CA SER A 33 2.08 -23.84 2.63
C SER A 33 1.50 -23.35 1.29
N PHE A 34 1.17 -24.24 0.36
CA PHE A 34 0.45 -23.91 -0.87
C PHE A 34 -1.04 -24.29 -0.76
N THR A 35 -1.77 -23.61 0.11
CA THR A 35 -3.22 -23.82 0.26
C THR A 35 -4.01 -23.08 -0.84
N PRO A 36 -5.28 -23.47 -1.08
CA PRO A 36 -6.17 -22.72 -1.96
C PRO A 36 -6.35 -21.24 -1.57
N SER A 37 -6.15 -20.86 -0.31
CA SER A 37 -6.17 -19.47 0.16
C SER A 37 -4.82 -18.76 -0.01
N HIS A 38 -3.70 -19.44 0.24
CA HIS A 38 -2.35 -18.88 0.09
C HIS A 38 -2.01 -18.54 -1.35
N ILE A 39 -2.43 -19.35 -2.33
CA ILE A 39 -2.15 -19.12 -3.75
C ILE A 39 -2.67 -17.74 -4.22
N PRO A 40 -3.98 -17.45 -4.13
CA PRO A 40 -4.51 -16.15 -4.54
C PRO A 40 -4.03 -15.00 -3.65
N LEU A 41 -3.76 -15.22 -2.36
CA LEU A 41 -3.24 -14.18 -1.45
C LEU A 41 -1.78 -13.81 -1.78
N PHE A 42 -0.84 -14.73 -1.58
CA PHE A 42 0.60 -14.47 -1.62
C PHE A 42 1.17 -14.38 -3.03
N TYR A 43 0.57 -15.09 -3.98
CA TYR A 43 1.08 -15.18 -5.35
C TYR A 43 0.18 -14.45 -6.36
N GLY A 44 -0.98 -13.98 -5.93
CA GLY A 44 -1.89 -13.15 -6.72
C GLY A 44 -1.98 -11.72 -6.21
N ALA A 45 -2.71 -11.54 -5.11
CA ALA A 45 -3.13 -10.23 -4.60
C ALA A 45 -1.96 -9.40 -4.07
N PHE A 46 -1.01 -10.02 -3.38
CA PHE A 46 0.20 -9.35 -2.93
C PHE A 46 1.02 -8.81 -4.12
N PRO A 47 1.52 -9.64 -5.05
CA PRO A 47 2.20 -9.16 -6.26
C PRO A 47 1.41 -8.10 -7.03
N MET A 48 0.08 -8.26 -7.12
CA MET A 48 -0.79 -7.29 -7.77
C MET A 48 -0.66 -5.89 -7.15
N TYR A 49 -0.86 -5.73 -5.84
CA TYR A 49 -0.77 -4.39 -5.25
C TYR A 49 0.65 -3.82 -5.31
N ILE A 50 1.70 -4.67 -5.28
CA ILE A 50 3.09 -4.24 -5.45
C ILE A 50 3.27 -3.61 -6.83
N ILE A 51 2.85 -4.31 -7.89
CA ILE A 51 2.96 -3.84 -9.27
C ILE A 51 2.15 -2.56 -9.47
N MET A 52 0.93 -2.49 -8.92
CA MET A 52 0.09 -1.29 -9.02
C MET A 52 0.67 -0.11 -8.23
N GLY A 53 1.31 -0.38 -7.09
CA GLY A 53 2.01 0.63 -6.29
C GLY A 53 3.20 1.21 -7.03
N VAL A 54 4.09 0.37 -7.55
CA VAL A 54 5.23 0.80 -8.38
C VAL A 54 4.75 1.56 -9.62
N SER A 55 3.70 1.08 -10.29
CA SER A 55 3.13 1.76 -11.46
C SER A 55 2.58 3.15 -11.10
N THR A 56 1.95 3.29 -9.93
CA THR A 56 1.47 4.58 -9.42
C THR A 56 2.62 5.55 -9.16
N PHE A 57 3.70 5.06 -8.54
CA PHE A 57 4.91 5.87 -8.30
C PHE A 57 5.55 6.32 -9.62
N LEU A 58 5.79 5.40 -10.55
CA LEU A 58 6.39 5.70 -11.85
C LEU A 58 5.54 6.69 -12.65
N TYR A 59 4.22 6.51 -12.68
CA TYR A 59 3.33 7.46 -13.34
C TYR A 59 3.45 8.85 -12.72
N ALA A 60 3.39 8.96 -11.40
CA ALA A 60 3.51 10.24 -10.71
C ALA A 60 4.84 10.92 -11.02
N SER A 61 5.97 10.22 -10.82
CA SER A 61 7.31 10.79 -11.00
C SER A 61 7.65 11.15 -12.44
N THR A 62 7.05 10.48 -13.43
CA THR A 62 7.37 10.74 -14.86
C THR A 62 6.37 11.63 -15.58
N ARG A 63 5.13 11.79 -15.06
CA ARG A 63 4.05 12.51 -15.75
C ARG A 63 3.51 13.71 -14.99
N LEU A 64 3.76 13.82 -13.69
CA LEU A 64 3.24 14.91 -12.87
C LEU A 64 4.41 15.80 -12.38
N PRO A 65 4.46 17.09 -12.78
CA PRO A 65 5.53 17.99 -12.36
C PRO A 65 5.73 18.08 -10.84
N LEU A 66 4.63 17.98 -10.07
CA LEU A 66 4.63 17.97 -8.61
C LEU A 66 5.51 16.86 -8.02
N TYR A 67 5.50 15.68 -8.65
CA TYR A 67 6.18 14.48 -8.16
C TYR A 67 7.49 14.17 -8.92
N ASN A 68 7.82 14.95 -9.96
CA ASN A 68 9.05 14.81 -10.73
C ASN A 68 10.19 15.65 -10.13
N LYS A 69 9.88 16.84 -9.59
CA LYS A 69 10.89 17.76 -9.03
C LYS A 69 11.44 17.32 -7.67
N GLY A 70 10.84 16.31 -7.05
CA GLY A 70 11.26 15.75 -5.78
C GLY A 70 10.48 14.49 -5.44
N THR A 71 10.97 13.74 -4.46
CA THR A 71 10.26 12.53 -3.99
C THR A 71 9.24 12.91 -2.94
N SER A 72 7.96 12.69 -3.23
CA SER A 72 6.91 12.89 -2.24
C SER A 72 6.99 11.80 -1.16
N PHE A 73 7.36 12.21 0.06
CA PHE A 73 7.36 11.34 1.23
C PHE A 73 6.01 10.63 1.47
N PRO A 74 4.86 11.32 1.48
CA PRO A 74 3.58 10.62 1.70
C PRO A 74 3.25 9.66 0.56
N LEU A 75 3.61 9.97 -0.70
CA LEU A 75 3.42 9.03 -1.81
C LEU A 75 4.25 7.76 -1.62
N LEU A 76 5.53 7.91 -1.29
CA LEU A 76 6.43 6.79 -1.07
C LEU A 76 5.96 5.92 0.08
N MET A 77 5.59 6.52 1.21
CA MET A 77 5.17 5.76 2.39
C MET A 77 3.82 5.07 2.23
N ALA A 78 2.87 5.65 1.49
CA ALA A 78 1.60 4.98 1.18
C ALA A 78 1.79 3.76 0.26
N ILE A 79 2.82 3.77 -0.59
CA ILE A 79 3.17 2.65 -1.47
C ILE A 79 4.00 1.60 -0.74
N ALA A 80 4.98 2.04 0.05
CA ALA A 80 5.90 1.16 0.77
C ALA A 80 5.24 0.46 1.96
N GLY A 81 4.27 1.10 2.61
CA GLY A 81 3.69 0.56 3.84
C GLY A 81 3.05 -0.82 3.72
N PRO A 82 2.27 -1.12 2.66
CA PRO A 82 1.82 -2.49 2.41
C PRO A 82 2.96 -3.50 2.19
N LEU A 83 4.10 -3.08 1.63
CA LEU A 83 5.28 -3.95 1.52
C LEU A 83 5.88 -4.27 2.89
N MET A 84 5.79 -3.33 3.83
CA MET A 84 6.35 -3.50 5.17
C MET A 84 5.54 -4.47 6.04
N SER A 85 4.35 -4.91 5.60
CA SER A 85 3.63 -5.99 6.27
C SER A 85 4.05 -7.39 5.81
N LEU A 86 4.67 -7.52 4.63
CA LEU A 86 5.10 -8.82 4.09
C LEU A 86 6.00 -9.61 5.04
N PRO A 87 6.96 -8.99 5.77
CA PRO A 87 7.72 -9.71 6.79
C PRO A 87 6.83 -10.30 7.89
N ASN A 88 5.80 -9.58 8.35
CA ASN A 88 4.93 -10.08 9.43
C ASN A 88 4.04 -11.21 8.93
N VAL A 89 3.49 -11.08 7.72
CA VAL A 89 2.64 -12.14 7.17
C VAL A 89 3.48 -13.38 6.85
N GLY A 90 4.66 -13.22 6.27
CA GLY A 90 5.57 -14.34 5.99
C GLY A 90 6.07 -15.02 7.27
N LEU A 91 6.40 -14.24 8.31
CA LEU A 91 6.78 -14.80 9.60
C LEU A 91 5.58 -15.43 10.32
N ASN A 92 4.36 -14.89 10.20
CA ASN A 92 3.13 -15.48 10.74
C ASN A 92 2.95 -16.92 10.22
N GLU A 93 3.10 -17.09 8.90
CA GLU A 93 2.99 -18.39 8.25
C GLU A 93 4.12 -19.35 8.62
N TRP A 94 5.32 -18.82 8.84
CA TRP A 94 6.44 -19.60 9.35
C TRP A 94 6.20 -20.05 10.80
N GLY A 95 5.58 -19.21 11.64
CA GLY A 95 5.20 -19.54 13.00
C GLY A 95 4.23 -20.70 13.11
N HIS A 96 3.24 -20.76 12.21
CA HIS A 96 2.32 -21.90 12.12
C HIS A 96 3.00 -23.23 11.79
N ALA A 97 4.24 -23.23 11.30
CA ALA A 97 5.00 -24.44 10.98
C ALA A 97 5.93 -24.92 12.12
N PHE A 98 6.15 -24.15 13.19
CA PHE A 98 7.08 -24.48 14.28
C PHE A 98 6.42 -24.42 15.67
N TRP A 99 6.86 -25.31 16.58
CA TRP A 99 6.23 -25.57 17.90
C TRP A 99 6.54 -24.52 18.99
N PHE A 100 7.11 -23.36 18.68
CA PHE A 100 7.49 -22.37 19.71
C PHE A 100 6.42 -21.30 19.93
N MET A 101 5.54 -21.63 20.89
CA MET A 101 4.69 -20.80 21.76
C MET A 101 4.34 -19.35 21.35
N GLU A 102 3.03 -19.10 21.33
CA GLU A 102 2.32 -17.84 21.11
C GLU A 102 2.85 -16.61 21.87
N GLU A 103 3.62 -16.76 22.96
CA GLU A 103 4.10 -15.64 23.79
C GLU A 103 5.27 -14.84 23.17
N LEU A 104 6.14 -15.49 22.38
CA LEU A 104 7.20 -14.80 21.63
C LEU A 104 6.74 -14.39 20.22
N PHE A 105 5.68 -15.05 19.72
CA PHE A 105 5.17 -14.91 18.35
C PHE A 105 4.02 -13.89 18.24
N SER A 106 3.13 -13.79 19.24
CA SER A 106 2.01 -12.85 19.19
C SER A 106 2.45 -11.40 19.46
N ALA A 107 3.34 -11.15 20.43
CA ALA A 107 3.59 -9.79 20.89
C ALA A 107 4.46 -8.93 19.95
N PRO A 108 5.60 -9.39 19.38
CA PRO A 108 6.45 -8.57 18.51
C PRO A 108 6.00 -8.56 17.04
N LEU A 109 5.46 -9.68 16.54
CA LEU A 109 5.16 -9.87 15.12
C LEU A 109 3.96 -9.04 14.65
N HIS A 110 3.02 -8.75 15.56
CA HIS A 110 1.84 -7.95 15.23
C HIS A 110 2.14 -6.44 15.13
N TRP A 111 3.25 -5.96 15.70
CA TRP A 111 3.63 -4.54 15.60
C TRP A 111 3.90 -4.10 14.17
N GLY A 112 4.32 -4.99 13.29
CA GLY A 112 4.51 -4.60 11.90
C GLY A 112 3.19 -4.38 11.14
N PHE A 113 2.04 -4.88 11.63
CA PHE A 113 0.73 -4.47 11.09
C PHE A 113 0.38 -3.01 11.48
N VAL A 114 0.94 -2.51 12.58
CA VAL A 114 0.80 -1.09 12.97
C VAL A 114 1.43 -0.18 11.91
N VAL A 115 2.53 -0.61 11.28
CA VAL A 115 3.15 0.12 10.16
C VAL A 115 2.20 0.21 8.96
N LEU A 116 1.40 -0.84 8.70
CA LEU A 116 0.39 -0.82 7.65
C LEU A 116 -0.77 0.13 7.97
N ALA A 117 -1.15 0.27 9.25
CA ALA A 117 -2.10 1.29 9.69
C ALA A 117 -1.54 2.72 9.52
N TRP A 118 -0.27 2.95 9.88
CA TRP A 118 0.41 4.23 9.63
C TRP A 118 0.52 4.54 8.14
N ALA A 119 0.74 3.53 7.31
CA ALA A 119 0.80 3.65 5.86
C ALA A 119 -0.47 4.28 5.28
N ALA A 120 -1.63 3.86 5.78
CA ALA A 120 -2.92 4.37 5.35
C ALA A 120 -3.05 5.87 5.59
N LEU A 121 -2.49 6.40 6.69
CA LEU A 121 -2.54 7.84 7.01
C LEU A 121 -1.78 8.70 5.99
N PHE A 122 -0.72 8.17 5.36
CA PHE A 122 -0.02 8.89 4.30
C PHE A 122 -0.88 9.11 3.04
N SER A 123 -1.97 8.34 2.88
CA SER A 123 -2.99 8.63 1.85
C SER A 123 -3.62 10.01 2.05
N GLY A 124 -3.77 10.47 3.30
CA GLY A 124 -4.20 11.84 3.60
C GLY A 124 -3.19 12.88 3.10
N GLY A 125 -1.89 12.62 3.27
CA GLY A 125 -0.83 13.48 2.75
C GLY A 125 -0.84 13.57 1.22
N ILE A 126 -1.07 12.45 0.53
CA ILE A 126 -1.27 12.45 -0.93
C ILE A 126 -2.51 13.26 -1.31
N ALA A 127 -3.63 13.09 -0.60
CA ALA A 127 -4.86 13.82 -0.88
C ALA A 127 -4.65 15.34 -0.77
N VAL A 128 -3.97 15.80 0.28
CA VAL A 128 -3.62 17.23 0.45
C VAL A 128 -2.75 17.73 -0.71
N GLN A 129 -1.72 16.97 -1.12
CA GLN A 129 -0.88 17.36 -2.27
C GLN A 129 -1.67 17.50 -3.57
N VAL A 130 -2.56 16.54 -3.85
CA VAL A 130 -3.40 16.56 -5.05
C VAL A 130 -4.40 17.72 -5.01
N ILE A 131 -5.06 17.94 -3.88
CA ILE A 131 -6.03 19.03 -3.70
C ILE A 131 -5.34 20.39 -3.82
N ALA A 132 -4.19 20.59 -3.17
CA ALA A 132 -3.42 21.83 -3.26
C ALA A 132 -2.99 22.12 -4.70
N ARG A 133 -2.48 21.10 -5.41
CA ARG A 133 -2.09 21.27 -6.82
C ARG A 133 -3.28 21.58 -7.71
N PHE A 134 -4.42 20.93 -7.49
CA PHE A 134 -5.65 21.22 -8.23
C PHE A 134 -6.15 22.65 -7.95
N SER A 135 -6.12 23.08 -6.70
CA SER A 135 -6.47 24.45 -6.32
C SER A 135 -5.60 25.49 -7.01
N ASN A 136 -4.28 25.28 -7.06
CA ASN A 136 -3.35 26.18 -7.77
C ASN A 136 -3.65 26.24 -9.28
N LEU A 137 -3.97 25.10 -9.89
CA LEU A 137 -4.35 25.03 -11.32
C LEU A 137 -5.64 25.79 -11.59
N MET A 138 -6.63 25.64 -10.71
CA MET A 138 -7.92 26.34 -10.82
C MET A 138 -7.76 27.85 -10.66
N ASP A 139 -6.93 28.30 -9.71
CA ASP A 139 -6.69 29.72 -9.46
C ASP A 139 -6.06 30.41 -10.68
N VAL A 140 -5.02 29.79 -11.26
CA VAL A 140 -4.36 30.29 -12.48
C VAL A 140 -5.34 30.38 -13.65
N GLN A 141 -6.19 29.36 -13.82
CA GLN A 141 -7.17 29.31 -14.90
C GLN A 141 -8.29 30.35 -14.70
N TRP A 142 -8.80 30.50 -13.48
CA TRP A 142 -9.91 31.42 -13.16
C TRP A 142 -9.46 32.88 -13.25
N ASN A 143 -8.26 33.18 -12.75
CA ASN A 143 -7.70 34.54 -12.73
C ASN A 143 -6.94 34.90 -14.03
N LYS A 144 -6.89 34.00 -15.01
CA LYS A 144 -6.14 34.18 -16.28
C LYS A 144 -4.67 34.54 -16.06
N GLN A 145 -4.05 34.00 -15.01
CA GLN A 145 -2.66 34.25 -14.68
C GLN A 145 -1.71 33.48 -15.61
N SER A 146 -0.45 33.90 -15.66
CA SER A 146 0.58 33.17 -16.40
C SER A 146 0.82 31.78 -15.78
N ARG A 147 0.82 30.73 -16.61
CA ARG A 147 1.05 29.35 -16.17
C ARG A 147 2.46 29.09 -15.65
N VAL A 148 3.42 29.96 -15.97
CA VAL A 148 4.81 29.88 -15.50
C VAL A 148 4.90 29.89 -13.97
N ILE A 149 3.92 30.51 -13.29
CA ILE A 149 3.87 30.51 -11.82
C ILE A 149 3.81 29.09 -11.23
N LEU A 150 3.24 28.13 -11.97
CA LEU A 150 3.07 26.74 -11.53
C LEU A 150 4.36 25.92 -11.61
N ASP A 151 5.40 26.45 -12.24
CA ASP A 151 6.69 25.78 -12.39
C ASP A 151 7.56 25.93 -11.14
N ASN A 152 7.29 26.89 -10.26
CA ASN A 152 8.09 27.11 -9.05
C ASN A 152 7.42 26.60 -7.77
N VAL A 153 6.19 26.08 -7.85
CA VAL A 153 5.45 25.56 -6.70
C VAL A 153 5.73 24.07 -6.54
N VAL A 154 6.56 23.75 -5.55
CA VAL A 154 6.75 22.40 -5.00
C VAL A 154 5.67 22.13 -3.96
#